data_AF-A0A511RNX9-F1
#
_entry.id   AF-A0A511RNX9-F1
#
_cell.length_a   1.000
_cell.length_b   1.000
_cell.length_c   1.000
_cell.angle_alpha   90.00
_cell.angle_beta   90.00
_cell.angle_gamma   90.00
#
_symmetry.space_group_name_H-M   'P 1'
#
loop_
_entity.id
_entity.type
_entity.pdbx_description
1 polymer ?
#
loop_
_entity_poly.entity_id
_entity_poly.type
_entity_poly.pdbx_seq_one_letter_code
_entity_poly.pdbx_strand_id
1 'polypeptide(L)'
;MEGTFALLGPLDLLQLLARGGKKGVFQTLAPSGKGAVYLHGSRVTHAHWSGVVGEEAMMRVLLLKEGRFRFIEGAEADEITLERGLDHYLLQAIRRLDDRVEVTPFDRVRFGRGGRVGHLTLNPDELALFTHLSKPVSVLDLAVASERSLRTVMTTLGHLARLGVIEVEHRAPHTARLTLALQDPLPPYAHVDELLLSAWRLHYGRFDHVHVRVDNRTLKLPVRGSEDLGGRLLLGTGQLIMHELNAGQTLMVWPALPGGPQG
;
A
#
# COMPACT_ATOMS: atom_id res chain seq x y z
N MET A 1 -20.10 -20.90 -18.17
CA MET A 1 -18.74 -20.99 -17.56
C MET A 1 -18.86 -20.53 -16.11
N GLU A 2 -18.22 -21.19 -15.14
CA GLU A 2 -18.22 -20.74 -13.73
C GLU A 2 -16.88 -21.04 -13.06
N GLY A 3 -16.57 -20.30 -11.99
CA GLY A 3 -15.29 -20.43 -11.30
C GLY A 3 -15.13 -19.45 -10.13
N THR A 4 -13.88 -19.28 -9.68
CA THR A 4 -13.49 -18.36 -8.61
C THR A 4 -12.43 -17.37 -9.10
N PHE A 5 -12.28 -16.24 -8.40
CA PHE A 5 -11.25 -15.24 -8.72
C PHE A 5 -9.84 -15.58 -8.22
N ALA A 6 -9.60 -16.83 -7.78
CA ALA A 6 -8.30 -17.24 -7.24
C ALA A 6 -7.19 -17.30 -8.30
N LEU A 7 -7.54 -17.59 -9.56
CA LEU A 7 -6.57 -17.74 -10.67
C LEU A 7 -6.57 -16.55 -11.64
N LEU A 8 -7.76 -16.01 -11.94
CA LEU A 8 -7.95 -14.90 -12.86
C LEU A 8 -8.99 -13.94 -12.29
N GLY A 9 -8.66 -12.65 -12.27
CA GLY A 9 -9.56 -11.62 -11.78
C GLY A 9 -10.70 -11.30 -12.76
N PRO A 10 -11.70 -10.52 -12.33
CA PRO A 10 -12.79 -10.08 -13.20
C PRO A 10 -12.31 -9.36 -14.46
N LEU A 11 -11.24 -8.55 -14.34
CA LEU A 11 -10.60 -7.83 -15.45
C LEU A 11 -10.15 -8.81 -16.57
N ASP A 12 -9.47 -9.88 -16.20
CA ASP A 12 -8.93 -10.87 -17.15
C ASP A 12 -10.04 -11.72 -17.76
N LEU A 13 -11.02 -12.13 -16.94
CA LEU A 13 -12.15 -12.94 -17.38
C LEU A 13 -13.03 -12.19 -18.39
N LEU A 14 -13.34 -10.93 -18.12
CA LEU A 14 -14.12 -10.11 -19.06
C LEU A 14 -13.36 -9.86 -20.36
N GLN A 15 -12.04 -9.65 -20.32
CA GLN A 15 -11.20 -9.56 -21.51
C GLN A 15 -11.26 -10.84 -22.35
N LEU A 16 -11.14 -12.01 -21.71
CA LEU A 16 -11.21 -13.31 -22.40
C LEU A 16 -12.57 -13.50 -23.08
N LEU A 17 -13.67 -13.18 -22.39
CA LEU A 17 -15.02 -13.27 -22.94
C LEU A 17 -15.22 -12.32 -24.12
N ALA A 18 -14.76 -11.07 -24.01
CA ALA A 18 -14.86 -10.08 -25.06
C ALA A 18 -14.03 -10.45 -26.31
N ARG A 19 -12.80 -10.96 -26.14
CA ARG A 19 -11.96 -11.47 -27.24
C ARG A 19 -12.60 -12.66 -27.96
N GLY A 20 -13.34 -13.48 -27.23
CA GLY A 20 -14.15 -14.57 -27.78
C GLY A 20 -15.46 -14.12 -28.45
N GLY A 21 -15.74 -12.82 -28.51
CA GLY A 21 -16.98 -12.28 -29.09
C GLY A 21 -18.24 -12.72 -28.35
N LYS A 22 -18.13 -13.08 -27.07
CA LYS A 22 -19.24 -13.66 -26.32
C LYS A 22 -20.34 -12.63 -26.04
N LYS A 23 -21.58 -13.13 -26.02
CA LYS A 23 -22.77 -12.36 -25.67
C LYS A 23 -23.46 -13.05 -24.50
N GLY A 24 -23.78 -12.32 -23.44
CA GLY A 24 -24.33 -12.91 -22.23
C GLY A 24 -24.07 -12.05 -20.98
N VAL A 25 -24.37 -12.63 -19.82
CA VAL A 25 -24.20 -11.97 -18.52
C VAL A 25 -23.10 -12.64 -17.71
N PHE A 26 -22.17 -11.83 -17.20
CA PHE A 26 -21.13 -12.20 -16.25
C PHE A 26 -21.59 -11.84 -14.84
N GLN A 27 -22.08 -12.82 -14.10
CA GLN A 27 -22.54 -12.69 -12.72
C GLN A 27 -21.38 -12.92 -11.74
N THR A 28 -21.40 -12.18 -10.64
CA THR A 28 -20.36 -12.17 -9.61
C THR A 28 -20.97 -12.21 -8.22
N LEU A 29 -20.33 -12.95 -7.32
CA LEU A 29 -20.70 -13.06 -5.92
C LEU A 29 -19.43 -13.02 -5.06
N ALA A 30 -19.30 -11.98 -4.24
CA ALA A 30 -18.20 -11.77 -3.30
C ALA A 30 -18.75 -11.47 -1.89
N PRO A 31 -17.92 -11.52 -0.83
CA PRO A 31 -18.36 -11.16 0.52
C PRO A 31 -18.91 -9.72 0.62
N SER A 32 -18.42 -8.81 -0.23
CA SER A 32 -18.86 -7.42 -0.31
C SER A 32 -20.18 -7.21 -1.08
N GLY A 33 -20.71 -8.23 -1.75
CA GLY A 33 -21.96 -8.13 -2.49
C GLY A 33 -22.05 -9.01 -3.73
N LYS A 34 -23.09 -8.75 -4.52
CA LYS A 34 -23.35 -9.42 -5.79
C LYS A 34 -23.56 -8.41 -6.90
N GLY A 35 -23.21 -8.80 -8.12
CA GLY A 35 -23.41 -7.96 -9.28
C GLY A 35 -23.32 -8.71 -10.59
N ALA A 36 -23.61 -8.03 -11.68
CA ALA A 36 -23.49 -8.59 -13.00
C ALA A 36 -23.06 -7.54 -14.03
N VAL A 37 -22.40 -8.01 -15.08
CA VAL A 37 -21.99 -7.22 -16.25
C VAL A 37 -22.52 -7.91 -17.50
N TYR A 38 -23.24 -7.18 -18.34
CA TYR A 38 -23.82 -7.68 -19.58
C TYR A 38 -22.92 -7.32 -20.75
N LEU A 39 -22.58 -8.33 -21.56
CA LEU A 39 -21.68 -8.23 -22.68
C LEU A 39 -22.40 -8.50 -23.99
N HIS A 40 -22.02 -7.74 -25.01
CA HIS A 40 -22.39 -7.97 -26.40
C HIS A 40 -21.14 -7.83 -27.26
N GLY A 41 -20.42 -8.93 -27.48
CA GLY A 41 -19.13 -8.91 -28.17
C GLY A 41 -18.07 -8.19 -27.33
N SER A 42 -17.45 -7.15 -27.90
CA SER A 42 -16.45 -6.32 -27.20
C SER A 42 -17.06 -5.17 -26.37
N ARG A 43 -18.39 -5.05 -26.35
CA ARG A 43 -19.09 -3.97 -25.63
C ARG A 43 -19.74 -4.50 -24.37
N VAL A 44 -19.81 -3.62 -23.37
CA VAL A 44 -20.64 -3.82 -22.19
C VAL A 44 -21.86 -2.92 -22.31
N THR A 45 -23.05 -3.48 -22.08
CA THR A 45 -24.31 -2.76 -22.24
C THR A 45 -24.89 -2.30 -20.91
N HIS A 46 -24.63 -3.06 -19.85
CA HIS A 46 -25.16 -2.80 -18.53
C HIS A 46 -24.28 -3.41 -17.44
N ALA A 47 -24.22 -2.75 -16.28
CA ALA A 47 -23.66 -3.33 -15.07
C ALA A 47 -24.48 -2.95 -13.85
N HIS A 48 -24.56 -3.86 -12.88
CA HIS A 48 -25.13 -3.59 -11.55
C HIS A 48 -24.32 -4.26 -10.44
N TRP A 49 -24.32 -3.65 -9.25
CA TRP A 49 -23.64 -4.12 -8.06
C TRP A 49 -24.38 -3.67 -6.80
N SER A 50 -25.00 -4.60 -6.07
CA SER A 50 -25.68 -4.36 -4.78
C SER A 50 -26.52 -3.05 -4.74
N GLY A 51 -27.35 -2.81 -5.75
CA GLY A 51 -28.22 -1.63 -5.85
C GLY A 51 -27.63 -0.42 -6.57
N VAL A 52 -26.35 -0.46 -6.95
CA VAL A 52 -25.72 0.54 -7.84
C VAL A 52 -25.76 0.02 -9.28
N VAL A 53 -25.94 0.90 -10.25
CA VAL A 53 -25.98 0.57 -11.70
C VAL A 53 -25.00 1.43 -12.49
N GLY A 54 -24.71 1.03 -13.73
CA GLY A 54 -23.88 1.79 -14.67
C GLY A 54 -22.37 1.74 -14.37
N GLU A 55 -21.66 2.82 -14.67
CA GLU A 55 -20.18 2.84 -14.65
C GLU A 55 -19.61 2.53 -13.26
N GLU A 56 -20.22 3.05 -12.20
CA GLU A 56 -19.75 2.78 -10.84
C GLU A 56 -19.93 1.31 -10.45
N ALA A 57 -21.02 0.66 -10.89
CA ALA A 57 -21.20 -0.77 -10.71
C ALA A 57 -20.16 -1.58 -11.51
N MET A 58 -19.88 -1.16 -12.75
CA MET A 58 -18.84 -1.76 -13.59
C MET A 58 -17.47 -1.71 -12.89
N MET A 59 -17.11 -0.55 -12.32
CA MET A 59 -15.84 -0.41 -11.59
C MET A 59 -15.78 -1.31 -10.36
N ARG A 60 -16.87 -1.40 -9.58
CA ARG A 60 -16.90 -2.29 -8.40
C ARG A 60 -16.69 -3.75 -8.77
N VAL A 61 -17.29 -4.21 -9.87
CA VAL A 61 -17.08 -5.58 -10.36
C VAL A 61 -15.65 -5.79 -10.83
N LEU A 62 -15.08 -4.86 -11.60
CA LEU A 62 -13.70 -4.97 -12.11
C LEU A 62 -12.63 -5.01 -11.01
N LEU A 63 -12.91 -4.41 -9.86
CA LEU A 63 -11.97 -4.29 -8.73
C LEU A 63 -12.10 -5.41 -7.68
N LEU A 64 -12.93 -6.43 -7.90
CA LEU A 64 -13.06 -7.56 -6.96
C LEU A 64 -11.76 -8.38 -6.92
N LYS A 65 -11.30 -8.67 -5.70
CA LYS A 65 -10.11 -9.52 -5.44
C LYS A 65 -10.46 -10.97 -5.13
N GLU A 66 -11.68 -11.22 -4.66
CA GLU A 66 -12.13 -12.53 -4.21
C GLU A 66 -13.62 -12.73 -4.53
N GLY A 67 -14.05 -13.99 -4.60
CA GLY A 67 -15.41 -14.35 -4.92
C GLY A 67 -15.52 -15.40 -6.01
N ARG A 68 -16.75 -15.58 -6.49
CA ARG A 68 -17.13 -16.53 -7.53
C ARG A 68 -17.80 -15.81 -8.68
N PHE A 69 -17.70 -16.40 -9.87
CA PHE A 69 -18.37 -15.90 -11.05
C PHE A 69 -19.09 -16.99 -11.81
N ARG A 70 -20.07 -16.56 -12.60
CA ARG A 70 -20.76 -17.39 -13.58
C ARG A 70 -21.08 -16.55 -14.81
N PHE A 71 -20.73 -17.06 -15.98
CA PHE A 71 -21.13 -16.51 -17.26
C PHE A 71 -22.27 -17.35 -17.86
N ILE A 72 -23.37 -16.69 -18.19
CA ILE A 72 -24.56 -17.25 -18.84
C ILE A 72 -24.65 -16.65 -20.24
N GLU A 73 -24.50 -17.50 -21.26
CA GLU A 73 -24.51 -17.10 -22.67
C GLU A 73 -25.93 -16.76 -23.15
N GLY A 74 -26.05 -15.80 -24.06
CA GLY A 74 -27.32 -15.39 -24.67
C GLY A 74 -28.20 -14.45 -23.83
N ALA A 75 -27.88 -14.24 -22.55
CA ALA A 75 -28.61 -13.28 -21.71
C ALA A 75 -28.39 -11.83 -22.17
N GLU A 76 -29.47 -11.05 -22.22
CA GLU A 76 -29.46 -9.63 -22.53
C GLU A 76 -29.87 -8.79 -21.32
N ALA A 77 -29.45 -7.53 -21.31
CA ALA A 77 -29.86 -6.59 -20.27
C ALA A 77 -31.20 -5.94 -20.67
N ASP A 78 -32.09 -5.78 -19.70
CA ASP A 78 -33.36 -5.06 -19.88
C ASP A 78 -33.14 -3.54 -20.04
N GLU A 79 -31.97 -3.05 -19.64
CA GLU A 79 -31.59 -1.64 -19.67
C GLU A 79 -30.18 -1.48 -20.25
N ILE A 80 -29.91 -0.33 -20.89
CA ILE A 80 -28.58 0.06 -21.33
C ILE A 80 -28.09 1.19 -20.43
N THR A 81 -27.07 0.91 -19.62
CA THR A 81 -26.45 1.90 -18.70
C THR A 81 -25.00 2.22 -19.04
N LEU A 82 -24.43 1.52 -20.03
CA LEU A 82 -23.05 1.66 -20.47
C LEU A 82 -23.02 1.79 -21.99
N GLU A 83 -22.32 2.81 -22.48
CA GLU A 83 -22.26 3.11 -23.92
C GLU A 83 -20.86 2.85 -24.52
N ARG A 84 -19.82 2.76 -23.69
CA ARG A 84 -18.42 2.62 -24.13
C ARG A 84 -18.04 1.15 -24.34
N GLY A 85 -16.96 0.91 -25.07
CA GLY A 85 -16.37 -0.43 -25.21
C GLY A 85 -15.74 -0.91 -23.90
N LEU A 86 -15.60 -2.22 -23.74
CA LEU A 86 -15.02 -2.81 -22.53
C LEU A 86 -13.64 -2.22 -22.21
N ASP A 87 -12.80 -2.01 -23.22
CA ASP A 87 -11.43 -1.46 -23.08
C ASP A 87 -11.39 -0.12 -22.34
N HIS A 88 -12.40 0.74 -22.53
CA HIS A 88 -12.50 2.01 -21.81
C HIS A 88 -12.57 1.79 -20.29
N TYR A 89 -13.45 0.88 -19.87
CA TYR A 89 -13.68 0.54 -18.48
C TYR A 89 -12.51 -0.25 -17.89
N LEU A 90 -11.87 -1.13 -18.68
CA LEU A 90 -10.66 -1.82 -18.27
C LEU A 90 -9.52 -0.83 -17.97
N LEU A 91 -9.29 0.14 -18.87
CA LEU A 91 -8.28 1.18 -18.65
C LEU A 91 -8.60 2.07 -17.45
N GLN A 92 -9.87 2.38 -17.19
CA GLN A 92 -10.28 3.10 -15.98
C GLN A 92 -10.04 2.26 -14.72
N ALA A 93 -10.35 0.96 -14.75
CA ALA A 93 -10.12 0.07 -13.63
C ALA A 93 -8.63 -0.14 -13.34
N ILE A 94 -7.79 -0.28 -14.38
CA ILE A 94 -6.33 -0.33 -14.26
C ILE A 94 -5.82 0.96 -13.60
N ARG A 95 -6.26 2.14 -14.07
CA ARG A 95 -5.92 3.41 -13.41
C ARG A 95 -6.35 3.46 -11.95
N ARG A 96 -7.56 2.99 -11.62
CA ARG A 96 -8.03 2.92 -10.23
C ARG A 96 -7.27 1.90 -9.37
N LEU A 97 -6.73 0.83 -9.97
CA LEU A 97 -5.84 -0.12 -9.29
C LEU A 97 -4.46 0.51 -9.05
N ASP A 98 -3.93 1.21 -10.04
CA ASP A 98 -2.66 1.94 -9.97
C ASP A 98 -2.72 3.10 -8.96
N ASP A 99 -3.85 3.82 -8.88
CA ASP A 99 -4.07 4.91 -7.91
C ASP A 99 -3.96 4.45 -6.44
N ARG A 100 -4.02 3.13 -6.18
CA ARG A 100 -3.94 2.52 -4.85
C ARG A 100 -2.54 2.04 -4.45
N VAL A 101 -1.46 2.46 -5.12
CA VAL A 101 -0.11 2.22 -4.58
C VAL A 101 0.09 3.07 -3.31
N GLU A 102 -0.36 2.52 -2.19
CA GLU A 102 -0.20 3.09 -0.86
C GLU A 102 1.16 2.63 -0.32
N VAL A 103 2.12 3.54 -0.36
CA VAL A 103 3.46 3.31 0.18
C VAL A 103 3.39 3.45 1.70
N THR A 104 3.84 2.44 2.42
CA THR A 104 3.94 2.44 3.89
C THR A 104 5.38 2.69 4.35
N PRO A 105 5.61 3.09 5.62
CA PRO A 105 6.97 3.23 6.16
C PRO A 105 7.81 1.95 6.10
N PHE A 106 7.18 0.78 6.06
CA PHE A 106 7.87 -0.51 6.10
C PHE A 106 8.25 -1.04 4.72
N ASP A 107 7.69 -0.45 3.68
CA ASP A 107 7.90 -0.90 2.32
C ASP A 107 9.35 -0.73 1.88
N ARG A 108 9.73 -1.51 0.88
CA ARG A 108 10.98 -1.31 0.14
C ARG A 108 10.66 -0.86 -1.27
N VAL A 109 11.49 0.02 -1.78
CA VAL A 109 11.34 0.56 -3.13
C VAL A 109 12.61 0.30 -3.94
N ARG A 110 12.42 0.07 -5.24
CA ARG A 110 13.51 -0.08 -6.22
C ARG A 110 13.08 0.46 -7.57
N PHE A 111 14.05 0.73 -8.44
CA PHE A 111 13.72 1.06 -9.82
C PHE A 111 12.92 -0.05 -10.51
N GLY A 112 11.93 0.38 -11.29
CA GLY A 112 11.11 -0.51 -12.10
C GLY A 112 11.93 -1.13 -13.23
N ARG A 113 11.75 -2.42 -13.49
CA ARG A 113 12.52 -3.17 -14.51
C ARG A 113 12.25 -2.73 -15.95
N GLY A 114 11.18 -1.96 -16.19
CA GLY A 114 10.76 -1.50 -17.53
C GLY A 114 10.77 0.02 -17.75
N GLY A 115 11.13 0.82 -16.74
CA GLY A 115 11.08 2.28 -16.83
C GLY A 115 12.25 2.84 -17.63
N ARG A 116 12.05 3.13 -18.91
CA ARG A 116 12.97 4.03 -19.65
C ARG A 116 12.83 5.42 -19.03
N VAL A 117 13.78 5.81 -18.17
CA VAL A 117 13.90 7.15 -17.54
C VAL A 117 14.19 8.26 -18.56
N GLY A 118 14.01 8.00 -19.87
CA GLY A 118 14.53 8.83 -20.95
C GLY A 118 13.94 10.24 -21.06
N HIS A 119 12.76 10.49 -20.47
CA HIS A 119 12.08 11.79 -20.54
C HIS A 119 11.33 12.16 -19.26
N LEU A 120 11.77 11.69 -18.09
CA LEU A 120 11.17 12.13 -16.84
C LEU A 120 11.78 13.47 -16.42
N THR A 121 10.97 14.52 -16.45
CA THR A 121 11.30 15.78 -15.78
C THR A 121 11.09 15.58 -14.29
N LEU A 122 12.15 15.17 -13.59
CA LEU A 122 12.10 15.01 -12.15
C LEU A 122 12.10 16.39 -11.49
N ASN A 123 11.21 16.57 -10.50
CA ASN A 123 11.32 17.72 -9.61
C ASN A 123 12.49 17.53 -8.61
N PRO A 124 12.90 18.57 -7.85
CA PRO A 124 14.02 18.46 -6.92
C PRO A 124 13.86 17.40 -5.82
N ASP A 125 12.63 17.18 -5.36
CA ASP A 125 12.34 16.20 -4.30
C ASP A 125 12.42 14.77 -4.85
N GLU A 126 11.90 14.53 -6.06
CA GLU A 126 12.06 13.27 -6.78
C GLU A 126 13.53 12.99 -7.05
N LEU A 127 14.26 13.95 -7.61
CA LEU A 127 15.68 13.80 -7.89
C LEU A 127 16.47 13.41 -6.64
N ALA A 128 16.17 14.04 -5.50
CA ALA A 128 16.81 13.73 -4.21
C ALA A 128 16.54 12.28 -3.77
N LEU A 129 15.36 11.71 -4.03
CA LEU A 129 15.10 10.30 -3.73
C LEU A 129 15.86 9.36 -4.69
N PHE A 130 15.96 9.73 -5.96
CA PHE A 130 16.61 8.91 -7.00
C PHE A 130 18.09 8.65 -6.72
N THR A 131 18.82 9.61 -6.14
CA THR A 131 20.25 9.44 -5.81
C THR A 131 20.49 8.26 -4.85
N HIS A 132 19.49 7.90 -4.05
CA HIS A 132 19.55 6.81 -3.08
C HIS A 132 18.93 5.49 -3.58
N LEU A 133 18.28 5.48 -4.75
CA LEU A 133 17.55 4.32 -5.29
C LEU A 133 18.40 3.35 -6.14
N SER A 134 19.73 3.47 -6.12
CA SER A 134 20.66 2.58 -6.84
C SER A 134 20.53 1.10 -6.45
N LYS A 135 20.00 0.83 -5.25
CA LYS A 135 19.69 -0.50 -4.73
C LYS A 135 18.32 -0.47 -4.02
N PRO A 136 17.66 -1.63 -3.81
CA PRO A 136 16.41 -1.65 -3.08
C PRO A 136 16.58 -1.13 -1.64
N VAL A 137 15.87 -0.05 -1.31
CA VAL A 137 16.00 0.72 -0.05
C VAL A 137 14.67 0.73 0.70
N SER A 138 14.69 0.77 2.03
CA SER A 138 13.47 0.92 2.81
C SER A 138 12.99 2.37 2.80
N VAL A 139 11.68 2.59 2.92
CA VAL A 139 11.10 3.95 2.95
C VAL A 139 11.62 4.75 4.14
N LEU A 140 11.80 4.12 5.31
CA LEU A 140 12.37 4.75 6.50
C LEU A 140 13.85 5.16 6.32
N ASP A 141 14.67 4.28 5.75
CA ASP A 141 16.08 4.61 5.48
C ASP A 141 16.18 5.72 4.43
N LEU A 142 15.29 5.71 3.44
CA LEU A 142 15.25 6.74 2.40
C LEU A 142 14.88 8.11 2.98
N ALA A 143 13.95 8.18 3.93
CA ALA A 143 13.62 9.43 4.63
C ALA A 143 14.83 10.00 5.39
N VAL A 144 15.60 9.13 6.07
CA VAL A 144 16.83 9.54 6.76
C VAL A 144 17.91 9.99 5.77
N ALA A 145 18.16 9.21 4.72
CA ALA A 145 19.23 9.48 3.77
C ALA A 145 18.99 10.71 2.89
N SER A 146 17.72 10.98 2.55
CA SER A 146 17.33 12.16 1.76
C SER A 146 17.11 13.42 2.61
N GLU A 147 17.20 13.29 3.94
CA GLU A 147 16.91 14.37 4.90
C GLU A 147 15.51 14.99 4.72
N ARG A 148 14.54 14.18 4.29
CA ARG A 148 13.14 14.59 4.05
C ARG A 148 12.20 13.97 5.07
N SER A 149 11.06 14.61 5.29
CA SER A 149 10.01 14.04 6.12
C SER A 149 9.47 12.74 5.51
N LEU A 150 9.11 11.79 6.37
CA LEU A 150 8.57 10.51 5.95
C LEU A 150 7.32 10.65 5.09
N ARG A 151 6.47 11.64 5.42
CA ARG A 151 5.27 11.98 4.64
C ARG A 151 5.63 12.36 3.21
N THR A 152 6.55 13.32 3.03
CA THR A 152 6.97 13.77 1.70
C THR A 152 7.58 12.62 0.91
N VAL A 153 8.43 11.80 1.54
CA VAL A 153 8.99 10.61 0.90
C VAL A 153 7.89 9.65 0.44
N MET A 154 6.94 9.28 1.31
CA MET A 154 5.84 8.38 0.96
C MET A 154 4.95 8.95 -0.16
N THR A 155 4.63 10.25 -0.12
CA THR A 155 3.83 10.91 -1.16
C THR A 155 4.54 10.88 -2.52
N THR A 156 5.83 11.22 -2.55
CA THR A 156 6.64 11.22 -3.77
C THR A 156 6.83 9.80 -4.30
N LEU A 157 7.13 8.82 -3.44
CA LEU A 157 7.25 7.42 -3.87
C LEU A 157 5.92 6.89 -4.41
N GLY A 158 4.79 7.21 -3.77
CA GLY A 158 3.47 6.83 -4.28
C GLY A 158 3.23 7.41 -5.68
N HIS A 159 3.64 8.66 -5.92
CA HIS A 159 3.57 9.28 -7.25
C HIS A 159 4.46 8.55 -8.27
N LEU A 160 5.72 8.29 -7.94
CA LEU A 160 6.68 7.60 -8.81
C LEU A 160 6.26 6.16 -9.12
N ALA A 161 5.63 5.48 -8.16
CA ALA A 161 5.12 4.12 -8.36
C ALA A 161 3.91 4.11 -9.30
N ARG A 162 3.00 5.09 -9.17
CA ARG A 162 1.88 5.29 -10.12
C ARG A 162 2.36 5.58 -11.54
N LEU A 163 3.50 6.26 -11.69
CA LEU A 163 4.13 6.50 -12.98
C LEU A 163 4.92 5.27 -13.51
N GLY A 164 4.97 4.17 -12.76
CA GLY A 164 5.71 2.96 -13.12
C GLY A 164 7.23 3.11 -13.08
N VAL A 165 7.74 4.16 -12.44
CA VAL A 165 9.18 4.44 -12.37
C VAL A 165 9.87 3.59 -11.31
N ILE A 166 9.14 3.31 -10.23
CA ILE A 166 9.60 2.46 -9.13
C ILE A 166 8.62 1.32 -8.90
N GLU A 167 9.12 0.22 -8.36
CA GLU A 167 8.33 -0.89 -7.85
C GLU A 167 8.37 -0.86 -6.32
N VAL A 168 7.22 -1.09 -5.69
CA VAL A 168 7.04 -1.13 -4.23
C VAL A 168 6.87 -2.58 -3.78
N GLU A 169 7.76 -3.03 -2.90
CA GLU A 169 7.70 -4.31 -2.21
C GLU A 169 7.12 -4.08 -0.81
N HIS A 170 5.86 -4.46 -0.61
CA HIS A 170 5.20 -4.31 0.68
C HIS A 170 5.76 -5.26 1.73
N ARG A 171 6.00 -4.75 2.94
CA ARG A 171 6.49 -5.56 4.07
C ARG A 171 5.56 -5.48 5.26
N ALA A 172 5.46 -6.58 6.00
CA ALA A 172 4.73 -6.59 7.25
C ALA A 172 5.32 -5.57 8.23
N PRO A 173 4.49 -4.72 8.86
CA PRO A 173 4.97 -3.65 9.72
C PRO A 173 5.35 -4.21 11.09
N HIS A 174 6.43 -5.00 11.20
CA HIS A 174 6.84 -5.59 12.47
C HIS A 174 8.01 -4.83 13.10
N THR A 175 9.21 -4.99 12.56
CA THR A 175 10.42 -4.38 13.13
C THR A 175 10.92 -3.23 12.26
N ALA A 176 11.07 -2.05 12.87
CA ALA A 176 11.72 -0.89 12.29
C ALA A 176 13.18 -0.80 12.73
N ARG A 177 14.05 -0.38 11.82
CA ARG A 177 15.45 -0.04 12.10
C ARG A 177 15.51 1.47 12.26
N LEU A 178 15.73 1.97 13.48
CA LEU A 178 15.68 3.40 13.80
C LEU A 178 17.03 3.92 14.29
N THR A 179 17.40 5.11 13.85
CA THR A 179 18.62 5.79 14.32
C THR A 179 18.29 6.62 15.55
N LEU A 180 19.00 6.37 16.65
CA LEU A 180 18.78 7.10 17.89
C LEU A 180 19.24 8.55 17.74
N ALA A 181 18.39 9.49 18.14
CA ALA A 181 18.73 10.91 18.23
C ALA A 181 18.35 11.45 19.61
N LEU A 182 19.13 12.41 20.09
CA LEU A 182 18.94 13.05 21.38
C LEU A 182 18.13 14.34 21.20
N GLN A 183 17.16 14.56 22.07
CA GLN A 183 16.46 15.85 22.17
C GLN A 183 16.14 16.13 23.64
N ASP A 184 16.41 17.35 24.10
CA ASP A 184 16.02 17.83 25.43
C ASP A 184 15.46 19.27 25.36
N PRO A 185 14.48 19.62 26.19
CA PRO A 185 13.79 18.74 27.14
C PRO A 185 12.83 17.78 26.44
N LEU A 186 12.80 16.52 26.87
CA LEU A 186 11.85 15.52 26.36
C LEU A 186 11.25 14.72 27.53
N PRO A 187 9.93 14.49 27.54
CA PRO A 187 9.31 13.58 28.51
C PRO A 187 9.92 12.16 28.43
N PRO A 188 9.73 11.30 29.45
CA PRO A 188 10.30 9.96 29.51
C PRO A 188 9.55 8.95 28.61
N TYR A 189 9.31 9.34 27.35
CA TYR A 189 8.78 8.47 26.29
C TYR A 189 9.84 8.26 25.21
N ALA A 190 9.75 7.12 24.55
CA ALA A 190 10.35 6.89 23.24
C ALA A 190 9.49 7.56 22.17
N HIS A 191 10.05 8.48 21.42
CA HIS A 191 9.34 9.17 20.34
C HIS A 191 9.76 8.58 18.99
N VAL A 192 8.79 8.11 18.22
CA VAL A 192 8.95 7.61 16.84
C VAL A 192 8.07 8.42 15.90
N ASP A 193 8.28 8.30 14.59
CA ASP A 193 7.42 8.99 13.62
C ASP A 193 5.95 8.58 13.78
N GLU A 194 5.03 9.54 13.76
CA GLU A 194 3.58 9.31 13.89
C GLU A 194 3.04 8.39 12.79
N LEU A 195 3.55 8.47 11.55
CA LEU A 195 3.12 7.60 10.46
C LEU A 195 3.58 6.15 10.68
N LEU A 196 4.78 5.98 11.24
CA LEU A 196 5.30 4.66 11.63
C LEU A 196 4.47 4.07 12.77
N LEU A 197 4.19 4.85 13.82
CA LEU A 197 3.37 4.40 14.95
C LEU A 197 1.93 4.07 14.52
N SER A 198 1.36 4.89 13.63
CA SER A 198 0.05 4.66 13.05
C SER A 198 0.00 3.36 12.24
N ALA A 199 1.01 3.10 11.40
CA ALA A 199 1.10 1.86 10.63
C ALA A 199 1.18 0.62 11.54
N TRP A 200 1.92 0.68 12.65
CA TRP A 200 1.92 -0.39 13.64
C TRP A 200 0.56 -0.59 14.30
N ARG A 201 -0.09 0.49 14.73
CA ARG A 201 -1.39 0.41 15.43
C ARG A 201 -2.52 -0.05 14.52
N LEU A 202 -2.47 0.30 13.24
CA LEU A 202 -3.41 -0.20 12.24
C LEU A 202 -3.30 -1.73 12.09
N HIS A 203 -2.08 -2.28 12.17
CA HIS A 203 -1.85 -3.70 11.97
C HIS A 203 -2.04 -4.55 13.24
N TYR A 204 -1.53 -4.11 14.39
CA TYR A 204 -1.56 -4.88 15.64
C TYR A 204 -2.61 -4.43 16.66
N GLY A 205 -3.33 -3.35 16.38
CA GLY A 205 -4.20 -2.69 17.35
C GLY A 205 -3.43 -1.79 18.33
N ARG A 206 -4.13 -1.32 19.36
CA ARG A 206 -3.58 -0.32 20.29
C ARG A 206 -2.54 -0.93 21.23
N PHE A 207 -1.38 -0.26 21.31
CA PHE A 207 -0.34 -0.49 22.31
C PHE A 207 0.30 0.83 22.73
N ASP A 208 0.93 0.81 23.91
CA ASP A 208 1.54 1.99 24.54
C ASP A 208 3.05 1.85 24.76
N HIS A 209 3.64 0.70 24.40
CA HIS A 209 5.07 0.43 24.57
C HIS A 209 5.70 -0.17 23.31
N VAL A 210 6.99 0.07 23.12
CA VAL A 210 7.82 -0.60 22.12
C VAL A 210 8.94 -1.37 22.80
N HIS A 211 9.36 -2.44 22.16
CA HIS A 211 10.61 -3.11 22.45
C HIS A 211 11.73 -2.49 21.64
N VAL A 212 12.85 -2.21 22.31
CA VAL A 212 14.07 -1.67 21.71
C VAL A 212 15.21 -2.63 22.01
N ARG A 213 15.80 -3.21 20.97
CA ARG A 213 16.95 -4.11 21.12
C ARG A 213 18.24 -3.32 21.14
N VAL A 214 19.00 -3.53 22.21
CA VAL A 214 20.28 -2.91 22.52
C VAL A 214 21.25 -4.04 22.80
N ASP A 215 22.17 -4.31 21.89
CA ASP A 215 23.07 -5.47 21.94
C ASP A 215 22.32 -6.78 22.24
N ASN A 216 22.58 -7.37 23.42
CA ASN A 216 22.00 -8.64 23.86
C ASN A 216 20.81 -8.47 24.83
N ARG A 217 20.29 -7.24 25.01
CA ARG A 217 19.14 -6.94 25.87
C ARG A 217 18.00 -6.29 25.08
N THR A 218 16.78 -6.52 25.55
CA THR A 218 15.57 -5.87 25.01
C THR A 218 14.98 -4.96 26.08
N LEU A 219 14.94 -3.67 25.80
CA LEU A 219 14.30 -2.66 26.64
C LEU A 219 12.83 -2.55 26.25
N LYS A 220 11.97 -2.23 27.23
CA LYS A 220 10.57 -1.91 26.99
C LYS A 220 10.34 -0.45 27.36
N LEU A 221 10.06 0.39 26.37
CA LEU A 221 9.92 1.83 26.55
C LEU A 221 8.49 2.26 26.20
N PRO A 222 7.87 3.18 26.97
CA PRO A 222 6.57 3.73 26.60
C PRO A 222 6.75 4.60 25.35
N VAL A 223 5.82 4.50 24.39
CA VAL A 223 5.98 5.12 23.06
C VAL A 223 4.98 6.23 22.79
N ARG A 224 5.45 7.29 22.14
CA ARG A 224 4.64 8.37 21.57
C ARG A 224 5.03 8.61 20.12
N GLY A 225 4.07 9.08 19.34
CA GLY A 225 4.34 9.53 17.99
C GLY A 225 4.72 11.00 17.98
N SER A 226 5.54 11.38 17.01
CA SER A 226 5.94 12.75 16.76
C SER A 226 6.06 12.97 15.25
N GLU A 227 5.76 14.18 14.83
CA GLU A 227 5.80 14.51 13.41
C GLU A 227 7.25 14.59 12.91
N ASP A 228 7.46 14.19 11.65
CA ASP A 228 8.69 14.36 10.89
C ASP A 228 9.98 13.77 11.52
N LEU A 229 9.85 12.70 12.31
CA LEU A 229 11.01 11.95 12.81
C LEU A 229 11.61 11.00 11.77
N GLY A 230 10.78 10.47 10.87
CA GLY A 230 11.15 9.45 9.90
C GLY A 230 11.78 8.22 10.54
N GLY A 231 12.93 7.80 10.04
CA GLY A 231 13.68 6.65 10.57
C GLY A 231 14.44 6.94 11.88
N ARG A 232 14.03 7.94 12.67
CA ARG A 232 14.68 8.32 13.94
C ARG A 232 13.86 7.87 15.15
N LEU A 233 14.56 7.53 16.22
CA LEU A 233 14.02 7.33 17.56
C LEU A 233 14.55 8.46 18.44
N LEU A 234 13.69 9.29 19.02
CA LEU A 234 14.12 10.31 19.98
C LEU A 234 13.97 9.81 21.42
N LEU A 235 15.01 10.04 22.20
CA LEU A 235 15.06 9.87 23.65
C LEU A 235 15.70 11.10 24.29
N GLY A 236 15.31 11.42 25.53
CA GLY A 236 15.94 12.47 26.34
C GLY A 236 17.23 11.99 27.01
N THR A 237 18.08 12.91 27.46
CA THR A 237 19.41 12.57 28.03
C THR A 237 19.32 11.61 29.21
N GLY A 238 18.33 11.77 30.09
CA GLY A 238 18.13 10.87 31.23
C GLY A 238 17.91 9.41 30.82
N GLN A 239 17.17 9.17 29.74
CA GLN A 239 16.91 7.83 29.20
C GLN A 239 18.17 7.26 28.54
N LEU A 240 18.96 8.09 27.84
CA LEU A 240 20.21 7.64 27.24
C LEU A 240 21.21 7.18 28.30
N ILE A 241 21.40 7.96 29.37
CA ILE A 241 22.32 7.62 30.46
C ILE A 241 21.84 6.36 31.20
N MET A 242 20.55 6.30 31.56
CA MET A 242 19.96 5.17 32.29
C MET A 242 20.10 3.84 31.54
N HIS A 243 20.00 3.88 30.20
CA HIS A 243 20.04 2.70 29.35
C HIS A 243 21.36 2.52 28.58
N GLU A 244 22.38 3.32 28.92
CA GLU A 244 23.71 3.31 28.30
C GLU A 244 23.67 3.37 26.77
N LEU A 245 22.84 4.27 26.24
CA LEU A 245 22.59 4.42 24.82
C LEU A 245 23.38 5.58 24.23
N ASN A 246 23.87 5.41 23.01
CA ASN A 246 24.62 6.44 22.28
C ASN A 246 23.79 7.04 21.15
N ALA A 247 23.73 8.37 21.07
CA ALA A 247 23.13 9.04 19.92
C ALA A 247 23.86 8.63 18.61
N GLY A 248 23.11 8.51 17.52
CA GLY A 248 23.59 8.03 16.22
C GLY A 248 23.62 6.50 16.08
N GLN A 249 23.47 5.74 17.17
CA GLN A 249 23.41 4.28 17.06
C GLN A 249 22.09 3.82 16.41
N THR A 250 22.16 2.75 15.62
CA THR A 250 20.96 2.18 15.00
C THR A 250 20.41 1.03 15.83
N LEU A 251 19.12 1.10 16.17
CA LEU A 251 18.43 0.16 17.04
C LEU A 251 17.29 -0.52 16.29
N MET A 252 16.99 -1.76 16.67
CA MET A 252 15.79 -2.46 16.19
C MET A 252 14.65 -2.19 17.15
N VAL A 253 13.52 -1.70 16.64
CA VAL A 253 12.35 -1.30 17.42
C VAL A 253 11.11 -2.01 16.88
N TRP A 254 10.27 -2.54 17.76
CA TRP A 254 9.00 -3.17 17.37
C TRP A 254 7.92 -3.02 18.46
N PRO A 255 6.63 -3.18 18.14
CA PRO A 255 5.54 -3.05 19.10
C PRO A 255 5.63 -4.07 20.25
N ALA A 256 5.37 -3.63 21.48
CA ALA A 256 5.19 -4.53 22.62
C ALA A 256 3.70 -4.93 22.73
N LEU A 257 3.37 -6.09 22.15
CA LEU A 257 2.00 -6.58 22.07
C LEU A 257 1.53 -7.19 23.41
N PRO A 258 0.28 -6.95 23.84
CA PRO A 258 -0.28 -7.62 25.01
C PRO A 258 -0.44 -9.13 24.71
N GLY A 259 0.37 -9.97 25.36
CA GLY A 259 0.29 -11.44 25.27
C GLY A 259 1.29 -12.12 24.32
N GLY A 260 2.25 -11.40 23.73
CA GLY A 260 3.31 -12.00 22.92
C GLY A 260 4.41 -12.68 23.75
N PRO A 261 5.12 -13.70 23.22
CA PRO A 261 6.22 -14.34 23.93
C PRO A 261 7.29 -13.28 24.26
N GLN A 262 7.69 -13.24 25.52
CA GLN A 262 8.91 -12.55 25.91
C GLN A 262 10.05 -13.34 25.28
N GLY A 263 10.72 -12.73 24.30
CA GLY A 263 11.92 -13.29 23.69
C GLY A 263 13.00 -13.54 24.72
#